data_AF-A0A9P6V6V8-F1
#
_entry.id   AF-A0A9P6V6V8-F1
#
_cell.length_a   1.000
_cell.length_b   1.000
_cell.length_c   1.000
_cell.angle_alpha   90.00
_cell.angle_beta   90.00
_cell.angle_gamma   90.00
#
_symmetry.space_group_name_H-M   'P 1'
#
loop_
_entity.id
_entity.type
_entity.pdbx_description
1 polymer ?
#
loop_
_entity_poly.entity_id
_entity_poly.type
_entity_poly.pdbx_seq_one_letter_code
_entity_poly.pdbx_strand_id
1 'polypeptide(L)'
;MVHDALQAIQDHPVEPSSLLSYSRLYMPLCEMCLDACGTLSDEVLNGLRLLPSLKYLAITMDEVFELDVGRIIGACPLLESLHLRCSLQLNVQGPWTVQGNKAFLGRRQSLRSLVLEHADVPQTWTEDLLKDAFDLKELKLVSLLCREHKWNWFQFANCVQSLPMVLRQVHYSEYIEAAYNAVLDETDYTICPRSNEQTLWHYSLTQSAIKSLNEHPIVLTTPNILWSNYQNCYADGWTLSVSSDGFLYSAQQLHRLLGECVGLRHLRSLKAPYLLDHMDLFHRTGGLNRTRRVGNLYPDSPAVLIQPVI
;
A
#
# COMPACT_ATOMS: atom_id res chain seq x y z
N MET A 1 21.72 3.08 -14.86
CA MET A 1 20.85 4.26 -15.06
C MET A 1 20.38 4.92 -13.77
N VAL A 2 19.59 4.26 -12.89
CA VAL A 2 19.18 4.87 -11.60
C VAL A 2 20.38 5.08 -10.67
N HIS A 3 21.25 4.09 -10.56
CA HIS A 3 22.52 4.19 -9.83
C HIS A 3 23.40 5.35 -10.36
N ASP A 4 23.55 5.48 -11.68
CA ASP A 4 24.34 6.56 -12.29
C ASP A 4 23.70 7.94 -12.09
N ALA A 5 22.37 8.04 -12.09
CA ALA A 5 21.66 9.30 -11.80
C ALA A 5 21.81 9.71 -10.33
N LEU A 6 21.75 8.75 -9.40
CA LEU A 6 21.98 8.99 -7.97
C LEU A 6 23.46 9.31 -7.67
N GLN A 7 24.39 8.66 -8.37
CA GLN A 7 25.82 8.93 -8.26
C GLN A 7 26.18 10.30 -8.84
N ALA A 8 25.60 10.68 -9.98
CA ALA A 8 25.78 12.01 -10.57
C ALA A 8 25.27 13.15 -9.66
N ILE A 9 24.26 12.88 -8.82
CA ILE A 9 23.77 13.83 -7.80
C ILE A 9 24.73 13.88 -6.60
N GLN A 10 25.43 12.79 -6.27
CA GLN A 10 26.37 12.72 -5.15
C GLN A 10 27.76 13.28 -5.47
N ASP A 11 28.22 13.16 -6.72
CA ASP A 11 29.60 13.49 -7.13
C ASP A 11 29.82 14.97 -7.51
N HIS A 12 28.77 15.80 -7.52
CA HIS A 12 28.87 17.24 -7.79
C HIS A 12 28.34 18.12 -6.64
N PRO A 13 29.08 18.24 -5.51
CA PRO A 13 28.82 19.28 -4.53
C PRO A 13 29.20 20.65 -5.13
N VAL A 14 28.20 21.44 -5.52
CA VAL A 14 28.40 22.79 -6.07
C VAL A 14 29.03 23.68 -4.99
N GLU A 15 30.22 24.23 -5.28
CA GLU A 15 30.88 25.18 -4.37
C GLU A 15 30.02 26.46 -4.17
N PRO A 16 29.91 26.99 -2.93
CA PRO A 16 29.02 28.12 -2.62
C PRO A 16 29.44 29.46 -3.27
N SER A 17 30.62 29.54 -3.87
CA SER A 17 31.33 30.79 -4.15
C SER A 17 30.89 31.51 -5.44
N SER A 18 30.14 30.87 -6.34
CA SER A 18 29.86 31.39 -7.69
C SER A 18 28.37 31.56 -8.03
N LEU A 19 27.48 31.59 -7.02
CA LEU A 19 26.01 31.53 -7.19
C LEU A 19 25.26 32.86 -7.10
N LEU A 20 25.86 34.00 -7.46
CA LEU A 20 25.14 35.29 -7.40
C LEU A 20 24.38 35.70 -8.68
N SER A 21 24.39 34.89 -9.75
CA SER A 21 23.65 35.25 -10.99
C SER A 21 22.87 34.11 -11.68
N TYR A 22 22.73 32.92 -11.07
CA TYR A 22 21.97 31.79 -11.63
C TYR A 22 20.86 31.25 -10.69
N SER A 23 20.42 32.03 -9.72
CA SER A 23 19.48 31.63 -8.66
C SER A 23 18.01 31.49 -9.06
N ARG A 24 17.68 31.25 -10.35
CA ARG A 24 16.28 31.25 -10.83
C ARG A 24 15.70 29.94 -11.37
N LEU A 25 16.43 28.82 -11.43
CA LEU A 25 15.88 27.63 -12.11
C LEU A 25 16.01 26.26 -11.41
N TYR A 26 16.63 26.15 -10.24
CA TYR A 26 16.60 24.88 -9.50
C TYR A 26 15.53 24.94 -8.42
N MET A 27 14.31 24.53 -8.77
CA MET A 27 13.37 24.11 -7.74
C MET A 27 13.97 22.89 -7.03
N PRO A 28 14.00 22.88 -5.68
CA PRO A 28 14.52 21.74 -4.96
C PRO A 28 13.64 20.52 -5.26
N LEU A 29 14.26 19.35 -5.40
CA LEU A 29 13.53 18.11 -5.67
C LEU A 29 12.53 17.86 -4.53
N CYS A 30 11.24 17.86 -4.86
CA CYS A 30 10.15 17.66 -3.92
C CYS A 30 9.56 16.25 -3.97
N GLU A 31 9.79 15.53 -5.07
CA GLU A 31 9.17 14.22 -5.30
C GLU A 31 10.23 13.23 -5.79
N MET A 32 10.20 12.03 -5.23
CA MET A 32 11.10 10.94 -5.61
C MET A 32 10.31 9.63 -5.63
N CYS A 33 10.35 8.95 -6.78
CA CYS A 33 9.79 7.63 -6.95
C CYS A 33 10.93 6.68 -7.30
N LEU A 34 11.16 5.68 -6.46
CA LEU A 34 12.13 4.61 -6.69
C LEU A 34 11.34 3.34 -7.00
N ASP A 35 11.53 2.82 -8.20
CA ASP A 35 10.97 1.55 -8.62
C ASP A 35 12.14 0.64 -9.00
N ALA A 36 12.43 -0.36 -8.16
CA ALA A 36 13.54 -1.26 -8.36
C ALA A 36 13.05 -2.66 -8.69
N CYS A 37 12.92 -2.91 -9.99
CA CYS A 37 12.85 -4.26 -10.55
C CYS A 37 14.28 -4.85 -10.59
N GLY A 38 14.80 -5.32 -9.45
CA GLY A 38 16.11 -5.97 -9.37
C GLY A 38 16.78 -5.88 -8.00
N THR A 39 18.05 -6.30 -7.94
CA THR A 39 18.83 -6.43 -6.70
C THR A 39 19.36 -5.08 -6.20
N LEU A 40 18.48 -4.13 -5.84
CA LEU A 40 18.91 -2.98 -5.04
C LEU A 40 19.18 -3.49 -3.62
N SER A 41 20.44 -3.51 -3.20
CA SER A 41 20.74 -3.99 -1.84
C SER A 41 20.20 -3.02 -0.79
N ASP A 42 19.82 -3.58 0.36
CA ASP A 42 19.39 -2.84 1.54
C ASP A 42 20.43 -1.77 1.95
N GLU A 43 21.72 -2.08 1.79
CA GLU A 43 22.82 -1.16 2.08
C GLU A 43 22.78 0.09 1.20
N VAL A 44 22.51 -0.07 -0.10
CA VAL A 44 22.42 1.06 -1.03
C VAL A 44 21.24 1.93 -0.66
N LEU A 45 20.06 1.34 -0.43
CA LEU A 45 18.84 2.07 -0.08
C LEU A 45 18.97 2.81 1.26
N ASN A 46 19.47 2.12 2.27
CA ASN A 46 19.73 2.68 3.60
C ASN A 46 20.92 3.66 3.60
N GLY A 47 21.78 3.62 2.59
CA GLY A 47 22.85 4.58 2.34
C GLY A 47 22.43 5.83 1.56
N LEU A 48 21.21 5.86 0.96
CA LEU A 48 20.76 6.99 0.16
C LEU A 48 20.69 8.28 0.99
N ARG A 49 21.38 9.32 0.50
CA ARG A 49 21.27 10.68 1.03
C ARG A 49 19.98 11.31 0.54
N LEU A 50 18.95 11.29 1.39
CA LEU A 50 17.68 11.91 1.09
C LEU A 50 17.74 13.43 1.26
N LEU A 51 16.96 14.14 0.45
CA LEU A 51 16.96 15.60 0.42
C LEU A 51 15.95 16.15 1.43
N PRO A 52 16.33 17.14 2.28
CA PRO A 52 15.40 17.73 3.25
C PRO A 52 14.18 18.42 2.64
N SER A 53 14.24 18.76 1.34
CA SER A 53 13.15 19.36 0.58
C SER A 53 12.09 18.37 0.11
N LEU A 54 12.34 17.07 0.27
CA LEU A 54 11.46 16.03 -0.25
C LEU A 54 10.12 16.05 0.49
N LYS A 55 9.04 16.10 -0.28
CA LYS A 55 7.64 16.10 0.16
C LYS A 55 6.94 14.79 -0.15
N TYR A 56 7.32 14.12 -1.23
CA TYR A 56 6.77 12.85 -1.65
C TYR A 56 7.89 11.84 -1.88
N LEU A 57 7.79 10.69 -1.24
CA LEU A 57 8.68 9.57 -1.47
C LEU A 57 7.85 8.30 -1.69
N ALA A 58 8.02 7.70 -2.86
CA ALA A 58 7.52 6.36 -3.14
C ALA A 58 8.70 5.40 -3.38
N ILE A 59 8.68 4.24 -2.74
CA ILE A 59 9.66 3.17 -2.95
C ILE A 59 8.89 1.88 -3.21
N THR A 60 9.14 1.27 -4.38
CA THR A 60 8.62 -0.03 -4.77
C THR A 60 9.78 -0.99 -5.00
N MET A 61 9.74 -2.14 -4.32
CA MET A 61 10.73 -3.21 -4.45
C MET A 61 10.07 -4.54 -4.78
N ASP A 62 10.77 -5.36 -5.57
CA ASP A 62 10.31 -6.71 -5.88
C ASP A 62 10.84 -7.78 -4.92
N GLU A 63 11.93 -7.51 -4.20
CA GLU A 63 12.59 -8.45 -3.30
C GLU A 63 12.34 -8.13 -1.82
N VAL A 64 12.63 -9.09 -0.94
CA VAL A 64 12.61 -8.83 0.51
C VAL A 64 13.66 -7.77 0.83
N PHE A 65 13.26 -6.71 1.53
CA PHE A 65 14.20 -5.64 1.88
C PHE A 65 13.93 -5.08 3.27
N GLU A 66 15.00 -4.68 3.94
CA GLU A 66 14.95 -4.02 5.23
C GLU A 66 15.12 -2.50 5.09
N LEU A 67 14.26 -1.73 5.76
CA LEU A 67 14.26 -0.27 5.65
C LEU A 67 14.09 0.42 7.00
N ASP A 68 15.01 1.34 7.31
CA ASP A 68 14.86 2.27 8.42
C ASP A 68 13.98 3.45 8.00
N VAL A 69 12.67 3.31 8.23
CA VAL A 69 11.68 4.36 7.95
C VAL A 69 11.87 5.59 8.84
N GLY A 70 12.37 5.41 10.07
CA GLY A 70 12.68 6.50 10.99
C GLY A 70 13.76 7.42 10.43
N ARG A 71 14.81 6.85 9.81
CA ARG A 71 15.86 7.58 9.10
C ARG A 71 15.29 8.41 7.95
N ILE A 72 14.39 7.84 7.15
CA ILE A 72 13.75 8.56 6.03
C ILE A 72 13.03 9.81 6.52
N ILE A 73 12.15 9.63 7.51
CA ILE A 73 11.32 10.72 8.04
C ILE A 73 12.20 11.76 8.75
N GLY A 74 13.27 11.33 9.45
CA GLY A 74 14.24 12.24 10.06
C GLY A 74 15.07 13.03 9.04
N ALA A 75 15.42 12.43 7.90
CA ALA A 75 16.16 13.09 6.83
C ALA A 75 15.29 14.06 6.01
N CYS A 76 13.98 13.80 5.93
CA CYS A 76 13.01 14.55 5.13
C CYS A 76 11.96 15.23 6.01
N PRO A 77 12.28 16.33 6.73
CA PRO A 77 11.34 16.99 7.64
C PRO A 77 10.11 17.61 6.94
N LEU A 78 10.19 17.83 5.63
CA LEU A 78 9.08 18.33 4.82
C LEU A 78 8.26 17.22 4.15
N LEU A 79 8.54 15.94 4.47
CA LEU A 79 7.87 14.80 3.87
C LEU A 79 6.37 14.83 4.23
N GLU A 80 5.53 15.00 3.23
CA GLU A 80 4.07 15.02 3.34
C GLU A 80 3.47 13.65 3.02
N SER A 81 4.12 12.84 2.17
CA SER A 81 3.64 11.53 1.77
C SER A 81 4.78 10.53 1.64
N LEU A 82 4.59 9.37 2.27
CA LEU A 82 5.49 8.23 2.21
C LEU A 82 4.72 6.98 1.76
N HIS A 83 5.11 6.42 0.63
CA HIS A 83 4.54 5.18 0.09
C HIS A 83 5.65 4.15 -0.05
N LEU A 84 5.55 3.07 0.73
CA LEU A 84 6.49 1.96 0.69
C LEU A 84 5.73 0.71 0.29
N ARG A 85 6.19 0.07 -0.79
CA ARG A 85 5.58 -1.13 -1.34
C ARG A 85 6.64 -2.18 -1.60
N CYS A 86 6.34 -3.41 -1.19
CA CYS A 86 7.13 -4.58 -1.55
C CYS A 86 6.26 -5.61 -2.25
N SER A 87 6.81 -6.34 -3.23
CA SER A 87 6.16 -7.51 -3.82
C SER A 87 6.32 -8.75 -2.93
N LEU A 88 7.37 -8.85 -2.12
CA LEU A 88 7.59 -9.98 -1.21
C LEU A 88 7.38 -9.58 0.26
N GLN A 89 8.26 -8.77 0.80
CA GLN A 89 8.25 -8.34 2.19
C GLN A 89 9.10 -7.09 2.41
N LEU A 90 8.51 -6.09 3.06
CA LEU A 90 9.22 -4.93 3.59
C LEU A 90 9.40 -5.13 5.10
N ASN A 91 10.63 -5.29 5.57
CA ASN A 91 10.92 -5.32 7.01
C ASN A 91 11.21 -3.90 7.49
N VAL A 92 10.29 -3.34 8.28
CA VAL A 92 10.52 -2.03 8.89
C VAL A 92 11.45 -2.22 10.08
N GLN A 93 12.67 -1.68 9.98
CA GLN A 93 13.69 -1.89 11.00
C GLN A 93 13.45 -1.06 12.26
N GLY A 94 13.67 -1.73 13.40
CA GLY A 94 13.91 -1.14 14.71
C GLY A 94 12.67 -0.66 15.46
N PRO A 95 12.77 -0.48 16.79
CA PRO A 95 11.89 0.48 17.46
C PRO A 95 12.08 1.84 16.79
N TRP A 96 11.07 2.72 16.82
CA TRP A 96 11.22 4.12 16.42
C TRP A 96 12.51 4.69 17.06
N THR A 97 13.61 4.72 16.30
CA THR A 97 14.95 4.51 16.90
C THR A 97 15.34 5.67 17.80
N VAL A 98 16.33 5.48 18.68
CA VAL A 98 16.91 6.58 19.48
C VAL A 98 17.48 7.69 18.57
N GLN A 99 17.95 7.35 17.38
CA GLN A 99 18.39 8.32 16.37
C GLN A 99 17.22 9.07 15.73
N GLY A 100 16.11 8.38 15.43
CA GLY A 100 14.84 9.01 15.12
C GLY A 100 14.44 9.94 16.25
N ASN A 101 14.19 9.41 17.45
CA ASN A 101 13.74 10.13 18.63
C ASN A 101 14.51 11.44 18.89
N LYS A 102 15.85 11.44 18.79
CA LYS A 102 16.65 12.67 18.97
C LYS A 102 16.39 13.74 17.90
N ALA A 103 16.08 13.35 16.66
CA ALA A 103 15.70 14.28 15.60
C ALA A 103 14.24 14.75 15.69
N PHE A 104 13.36 13.95 16.32
CA PHE A 104 11.93 14.25 16.45
C PHE A 104 11.57 15.10 17.67
N LEU A 105 12.36 15.07 18.75
CA LEU A 105 12.07 15.84 19.97
C LEU A 105 11.91 17.34 19.66
N GLY A 106 10.65 17.77 19.52
CA GLY A 106 10.24 19.17 19.34
C GLY A 106 9.92 19.61 17.91
N ARG A 107 9.96 18.74 16.90
CA ARG A 107 9.56 19.10 15.52
C ARG A 107 8.27 18.41 15.09
N ARG A 108 7.28 19.22 14.75
CA ARG A 108 6.02 18.75 14.13
C ARG A 108 6.33 18.18 12.75
N GLN A 109 5.96 16.93 12.53
CA GLN A 109 6.12 16.24 11.26
C GLN A 109 5.10 16.73 10.23
N SER A 110 5.54 16.89 8.98
CA SER A 110 4.66 17.31 7.88
C SER A 110 3.87 16.14 7.27
N LEU A 111 4.11 14.92 7.75
CA LEU A 111 3.58 13.68 7.20
C LEU A 111 2.05 13.66 7.27
N ARG A 112 1.42 13.55 6.10
CA ARG A 112 -0.03 13.55 5.89
C ARG A 112 -0.55 12.23 5.35
N SER A 113 0.29 11.46 4.67
CA SER A 113 -0.07 10.18 4.08
C SER A 113 1.04 9.16 4.31
N LEU A 114 0.67 8.02 4.89
CA LEU A 114 1.55 6.88 5.08
C LEU A 114 0.88 5.64 4.47
N VAL A 115 1.55 5.03 3.51
CA VAL A 115 1.12 3.79 2.87
C VAL A 115 2.23 2.76 2.98
N LEU A 116 1.97 1.67 3.68
CA LEU A 116 2.85 0.52 3.80
C LEU A 116 2.17 -0.69 3.17
N GLU A 117 2.76 -1.29 2.14
CA GLU A 117 2.22 -2.47 1.47
C GLU A 117 3.18 -3.67 1.60
N HIS A 118 2.66 -4.82 2.02
CA HIS A 118 3.44 -6.04 2.30
C HIS A 118 4.55 -5.81 3.33
N ALA A 119 4.25 -5.02 4.36
CA ALA A 119 5.20 -4.68 5.42
C ALA A 119 5.07 -5.62 6.63
N ASP A 120 6.20 -6.12 7.13
CA ASP A 120 6.36 -6.63 8.48
C ASP A 120 6.76 -5.47 9.38
N VAL A 121 5.81 -5.01 10.20
CA VAL A 121 5.99 -3.84 11.05
C VAL A 121 5.37 -4.11 12.42
N PRO A 122 6.11 -3.88 13.52
CA PRO A 122 5.55 -4.00 14.86
C PRO A 122 4.39 -3.01 15.08
N GLN A 123 3.32 -3.46 15.74
CA GLN A 123 2.19 -2.59 16.09
C GLN A 123 2.66 -1.37 16.92
N THR A 124 3.53 -1.60 17.91
CA THR A 124 4.07 -0.53 18.77
C THR A 124 4.81 0.54 17.98
N TRP A 125 5.54 0.16 16.93
CA TRP A 125 6.22 1.09 16.04
C TRP A 125 5.21 2.03 15.36
N THR A 126 4.10 1.45 14.86
CA THR A 126 3.06 2.22 14.17
C THR A 126 2.34 3.14 15.15
N GLU A 127 1.98 2.64 16.33
CA GLU A 127 1.35 3.43 17.40
C GLU A 127 2.24 4.60 17.85
N ASP A 128 3.54 4.39 17.97
CA ASP A 128 4.49 5.43 18.35
C ASP A 128 4.65 6.49 17.25
N LEU A 129 4.77 6.08 15.98
CA LEU A 129 4.77 7.00 14.85
C LEU A 129 3.52 7.88 14.83
N LEU A 130 2.35 7.30 15.09
CA LEU A 130 1.08 8.04 15.11
C LEU A 130 1.01 9.06 16.25
N LYS A 131 1.66 8.82 17.39
CA LYS A 131 1.77 9.81 18.47
C LYS A 131 2.55 11.06 18.04
N ASP A 132 3.47 10.93 17.09
CA ASP A 132 4.29 12.04 16.59
C ASP A 132 3.72 12.70 15.31
N ALA A 133 2.98 11.94 14.50
CA ALA A 133 2.45 12.36 13.20
C ALA A 133 1.06 13.01 13.30
N PHE A 134 0.94 14.12 14.03
CA PHE A 134 -0.35 14.79 14.29
C PHE A 134 -1.08 15.31 13.03
N ASP A 135 -0.37 15.54 11.92
CA ASP A 135 -0.95 16.00 10.66
C ASP A 135 -1.36 14.87 9.72
N LEU A 136 -1.24 13.61 10.15
CA LEU A 136 -1.61 12.45 9.34
C LEU A 136 -3.10 12.46 9.03
N LYS A 137 -3.41 12.31 7.74
CA LYS A 137 -4.79 12.28 7.20
C LYS A 137 -5.10 10.95 6.54
N GLU A 138 -4.09 10.25 6.06
CA GLU A 138 -4.20 8.97 5.38
C GLU A 138 -3.24 7.97 6.00
N LEU A 139 -3.77 6.84 6.42
CA LEU A 139 -3.00 5.70 6.90
C LEU A 139 -3.47 4.44 6.18
N LYS A 140 -2.57 3.78 5.45
CA LYS A 140 -2.86 2.54 4.74
C LYS A 140 -1.83 1.47 5.11
N LEU A 141 -2.27 0.45 5.81
CA LEU A 141 -1.48 -0.70 6.24
C LEU A 141 -1.95 -1.93 5.45
N VAL A 142 -1.38 -2.09 4.27
CA VAL A 142 -1.92 -2.99 3.24
C VAL A 142 -1.17 -4.33 3.25
N SER A 143 -1.88 -5.44 3.43
CA SER A 143 -1.28 -6.79 3.54
C SER A 143 -0.11 -6.85 4.53
N LEU A 144 -0.33 -6.43 5.77
CA LEU A 144 0.67 -6.56 6.82
C LEU A 144 1.07 -8.04 7.02
N LEU A 145 2.38 -8.24 7.16
CA LEU A 145 2.98 -9.52 7.45
C LEU A 145 3.13 -9.64 8.97
N CYS A 146 2.17 -10.27 9.65
CA CYS A 146 2.15 -10.36 11.11
C CYS A 146 2.91 -11.61 11.64
N ARG A 147 4.16 -11.84 11.21
CA ARG A 147 4.87 -13.11 11.49
C ARG A 147 5.26 -13.29 12.96
N GLU A 148 5.87 -12.26 13.55
CA GLU A 148 6.38 -12.32 14.92
C GLU A 148 5.44 -11.67 15.93
N HIS A 149 4.52 -10.83 15.44
CA HIS A 149 3.67 -9.98 16.27
C HIS A 149 2.22 -10.15 15.84
N LYS A 150 1.41 -10.72 16.71
CA LYS A 150 -0.05 -10.69 16.53
C LYS A 150 -0.53 -9.27 16.72
N TRP A 151 -1.07 -8.70 15.65
CA TRP A 151 -1.70 -7.39 15.72
C TRP A 151 -2.99 -7.47 16.54
N ASN A 152 -3.08 -6.62 17.55
CA ASN A 152 -4.30 -6.41 18.32
C ASN A 152 -5.02 -5.19 17.76
N TRP A 153 -5.90 -5.43 16.80
CA TRP A 153 -6.68 -4.38 16.11
C TRP A 153 -7.53 -3.54 17.05
N PHE A 154 -8.05 -4.12 18.13
CA PHE A 154 -8.81 -3.38 19.13
C PHE A 154 -7.91 -2.38 19.89
N GLN A 155 -6.72 -2.81 20.30
CA GLN A 155 -5.73 -1.92 20.91
C GLN A 155 -5.32 -0.81 19.93
N PHE A 156 -5.05 -1.17 18.68
CA PHE A 156 -4.66 -0.21 17.64
C PHE A 156 -5.78 0.82 17.42
N ALA A 157 -7.03 0.38 17.31
CA ALA A 157 -8.19 1.26 17.17
C ALA A 157 -8.30 2.26 18.34
N ASN A 158 -8.18 1.77 19.58
CA ASN A 158 -8.18 2.63 20.76
C ASN A 158 -7.01 3.62 20.76
N CYS A 159 -5.82 3.20 20.31
CA CYS A 159 -4.67 4.07 20.16
C CYS A 159 -5.02 5.21 19.19
N VAL A 160 -5.46 4.89 17.97
CA VAL A 160 -5.82 5.88 16.95
C VAL A 160 -6.90 6.85 17.45
N GLN A 161 -7.94 6.36 18.12
CA GLN A 161 -9.02 7.18 18.68
C GLN A 161 -8.56 8.11 19.82
N SER A 162 -7.54 7.72 20.57
CA SER A 162 -6.99 8.53 21.66
C SER A 162 -6.16 9.72 21.17
N LEU A 163 -5.74 9.71 19.90
CA LEU A 163 -4.89 10.73 19.32
C LEU A 163 -5.69 11.96 18.87
N PRO A 164 -5.14 13.18 19.00
CA PRO A 164 -5.82 14.42 18.61
C PRO A 164 -5.77 14.67 17.08
N MET A 165 -5.81 13.62 16.27
CA MET A 165 -5.76 13.69 14.81
C MET A 165 -7.11 13.31 14.19
N VAL A 166 -7.36 13.77 12.97
CA VAL A 166 -8.57 13.40 12.20
C VAL A 166 -8.13 12.71 10.92
N LEU A 167 -8.08 11.38 10.97
CA LEU A 167 -7.85 10.57 9.78
C LEU A 167 -9.05 10.69 8.84
N ARG A 168 -8.77 10.99 7.57
CA ARG A 168 -9.74 11.06 6.48
C ARG A 168 -9.87 9.73 5.76
N GLN A 169 -8.78 8.96 5.74
CA GLN A 169 -8.71 7.67 5.11
C GLN A 169 -7.89 6.73 5.98
N VAL A 170 -8.47 5.59 6.30
CA VAL A 170 -7.79 4.50 7.00
C VAL A 170 -8.04 3.23 6.22
N HIS A 171 -6.99 2.43 6.08
CA HIS A 171 -7.09 1.07 5.61
C HIS A 171 -6.12 0.21 6.40
N TYR A 172 -6.55 -0.97 6.80
CA TYR A 172 -5.66 -2.01 7.25
C TYR A 172 -6.10 -3.36 6.72
N SER A 173 -5.15 -4.26 6.55
CA SER A 173 -5.39 -5.62 6.08
C SER A 173 -4.19 -6.50 6.40
N GLU A 174 -4.45 -7.74 6.76
CA GLU A 174 -3.41 -8.74 6.99
C GLU A 174 -3.21 -9.60 5.76
N TYR A 175 -1.99 -10.09 5.59
CA TYR A 175 -1.64 -11.04 4.55
C TYR A 175 -2.01 -12.47 4.97
N ILE A 176 -2.78 -13.17 4.13
CA ILE A 176 -3.07 -14.62 4.19
C ILE A 176 -3.90 -15.14 5.38
N GLU A 177 -4.20 -14.36 6.43
CA GLU A 177 -5.29 -14.74 7.34
C GLU A 177 -6.66 -14.46 6.69
N ALA A 178 -7.15 -15.44 5.93
CA ALA A 178 -8.47 -15.43 5.28
C ALA A 178 -9.65 -15.42 6.27
N ALA A 179 -9.38 -15.36 7.58
CA ALA A 179 -10.37 -15.07 8.58
C ALA A 179 -10.73 -13.58 8.46
N TYR A 180 -11.64 -13.28 7.53
CA TYR A 180 -12.40 -12.03 7.57
C TYR A 180 -13.09 -11.96 8.94
N ASN A 181 -12.45 -11.28 9.88
CA ASN A 181 -12.98 -11.07 11.21
C ASN A 181 -14.01 -9.96 11.08
N ALA A 182 -15.29 -10.27 11.27
CA ALA A 182 -16.36 -9.25 11.32
C ALA A 182 -16.05 -8.13 12.34
N VAL A 183 -15.18 -8.40 13.31
CA VAL A 183 -14.62 -7.44 14.27
C VAL A 183 -13.86 -6.29 13.58
N LEU A 184 -13.20 -6.55 12.44
CA LEU A 184 -12.44 -5.54 11.70
C LEU A 184 -13.34 -4.48 11.06
N ASP A 185 -14.56 -4.85 10.65
CA ASP A 185 -15.51 -3.90 10.06
C ASP A 185 -15.96 -2.87 11.10
N GLU A 186 -16.33 -3.34 12.30
CA GLU A 186 -16.75 -2.45 13.38
C GLU A 186 -15.58 -1.52 13.81
N THR A 187 -14.35 -2.02 13.83
CA THR A 187 -13.19 -1.19 14.15
C THR A 187 -12.91 -0.14 13.08
N ASP A 188 -13.11 -0.44 11.79
CA ASP A 188 -12.89 0.52 10.70
C ASP A 188 -13.82 1.73 10.81
N TYR A 189 -15.11 1.48 11.05
CA TYR A 189 -16.11 2.53 11.23
C TYR A 189 -15.87 3.35 12.49
N THR A 190 -15.35 2.74 13.55
CA THR A 190 -15.05 3.46 14.79
C THR A 190 -13.79 4.31 14.68
N ILE A 191 -12.79 3.90 13.88
CA ILE A 191 -11.57 4.68 13.64
C ILE A 191 -11.84 5.85 12.67
N CYS A 192 -12.54 5.60 11.56
CA CYS A 192 -12.79 6.59 10.53
C CYS A 192 -14.25 6.58 10.07
N PRO A 193 -15.19 7.10 10.87
CA PRO A 193 -16.63 7.06 10.55
C PRO A 193 -17.00 7.86 9.30
N ARG A 194 -16.09 8.71 8.81
CA ARG A 194 -16.27 9.54 7.61
C ARG A 194 -15.55 9.00 6.39
N SER A 195 -14.89 7.84 6.47
CA SER A 195 -14.24 7.27 5.30
C SER A 195 -15.30 6.91 4.26
N ASN A 196 -15.17 7.48 3.07
CA ASN A 196 -15.93 7.09 1.88
C ASN A 196 -15.16 6.08 1.01
N GLU A 197 -13.91 5.79 1.37
CA GLU A 197 -13.05 4.87 0.62
C GLU A 197 -12.75 3.66 1.47
N GLN A 198 -13.13 2.49 0.95
CA GLN A 198 -12.74 1.21 1.54
C GLN A 198 -11.80 0.52 0.56
N THR A 199 -10.67 0.04 1.06
CA THR A 199 -9.80 -0.83 0.25
C THR A 199 -10.10 -2.25 0.69
N LEU A 200 -10.39 -3.13 -0.26
CA LEU A 200 -10.75 -4.52 0.01
C LEU A 200 -9.74 -5.40 -0.71
N TRP A 201 -9.16 -6.35 0.00
CA TRP A 201 -8.45 -7.41 -0.70
C TRP A 201 -9.45 -8.35 -1.34
N HIS A 202 -9.10 -8.90 -2.50
CA HIS A 202 -9.94 -9.90 -3.16
C HIS A 202 -10.30 -11.05 -2.19
N TYR A 203 -9.35 -11.56 -1.39
CA TYR A 203 -9.64 -12.59 -0.38
C TYR A 203 -10.53 -12.12 0.79
N SER A 204 -10.65 -10.81 1.02
CA SER A 204 -11.57 -10.23 2.02
C SER A 204 -13.01 -10.13 1.50
N LEU A 205 -13.26 -10.36 0.20
CA LEU A 205 -14.60 -10.37 -0.39
C LEU A 205 -15.36 -11.66 -0.03
N THR A 206 -15.58 -11.88 1.26
CA THR A 206 -16.42 -12.95 1.78
C THR A 206 -17.90 -12.59 1.63
N GLN A 207 -18.79 -13.59 1.73
CA GLN A 207 -20.23 -13.33 1.72
C GLN A 207 -20.66 -12.42 2.88
N SER A 208 -20.02 -12.55 4.05
CA SER A 208 -20.24 -11.66 5.20
C SER A 208 -19.78 -10.23 4.91
N ALA A 209 -18.63 -10.05 4.26
CA ALA A 209 -18.15 -8.73 3.84
C ALA A 209 -19.13 -8.06 2.88
N ILE A 210 -19.58 -8.78 1.85
CA ILE A 210 -20.56 -8.26 0.89
C ILE A 210 -21.89 -7.92 1.57
N LYS A 211 -22.33 -8.76 2.52
CA LYS A 211 -23.53 -8.48 3.31
C LYS A 211 -23.34 -7.21 4.15
N SER A 212 -22.22 -7.07 4.86
CA SER A 212 -21.85 -5.88 5.63
C SER A 212 -21.87 -4.63 4.75
N LEU A 213 -21.24 -4.67 3.57
CA LEU A 213 -21.24 -3.57 2.59
C LEU A 213 -22.65 -3.16 2.13
N ASN A 214 -23.59 -4.11 2.06
CA ASN A 214 -24.98 -3.84 1.69
C ASN A 214 -25.83 -3.31 2.85
N GLU A 215 -25.50 -3.67 4.09
CA GLU A 215 -26.22 -3.24 5.30
C GLU A 215 -25.86 -1.80 5.69
N HIS A 216 -24.65 -1.33 5.34
CA HIS A 216 -24.23 0.02 5.65
C HIS A 216 -24.88 1.05 4.69
N PRO A 217 -25.58 2.08 5.22
CA PRO A 217 -26.39 2.98 4.41
C PRO A 217 -25.53 3.90 3.53
N ILE A 218 -25.62 3.74 2.21
CA ILE A 218 -25.19 4.64 1.12
C ILE A 218 -23.96 5.52 1.48
N VAL A 219 -22.92 4.92 2.05
CA VAL A 219 -21.60 5.52 1.92
C VAL A 219 -21.19 5.19 0.51
N LEU A 220 -20.75 6.21 -0.25
CA LEU A 220 -20.20 6.08 -1.60
C LEU A 220 -18.90 5.27 -1.52
N THR A 221 -18.99 3.99 -1.13
CA THR A 221 -17.86 3.11 -0.98
C THR A 221 -17.28 2.97 -2.36
N THR A 222 -16.08 3.49 -2.44
CA THR A 222 -15.28 3.50 -3.64
C THR A 222 -14.27 2.38 -3.45
N PRO A 223 -14.63 1.10 -3.70
CA PRO A 223 -13.75 0.01 -3.37
C PRO A 223 -12.51 0.06 -4.23
N ASN A 224 -11.36 -0.02 -3.59
CA ASN A 224 -10.11 -0.32 -4.25
C ASN A 224 -9.82 -1.81 -4.01
N ILE A 225 -10.02 -2.62 -5.04
CA ILE A 225 -9.84 -4.07 -4.92
C ILE A 225 -8.41 -4.41 -5.28
N LEU A 226 -7.66 -4.89 -4.29
CA LEU A 226 -6.26 -5.26 -4.42
C LEU A 226 -6.09 -6.75 -4.70
N TRP A 227 -5.15 -7.05 -5.58
CA TRP A 227 -4.87 -8.39 -6.09
C TRP A 227 -3.45 -8.80 -5.73
N SER A 228 -3.28 -10.09 -5.42
CA SER A 228 -1.94 -10.66 -5.26
C SER A 228 -1.34 -10.89 -6.64
N ASN A 229 -0.07 -10.53 -6.81
CA ASN A 229 0.68 -10.77 -8.05
C ASN A 229 0.96 -12.26 -8.29
N TYR A 230 0.76 -13.12 -7.28
CA TYR A 230 1.15 -14.54 -7.29
C TYR A 230 0.00 -15.53 -7.53
N GLN A 231 -1.13 -15.05 -8.04
CA GLN A 231 -2.29 -15.92 -8.25
C GLN A 231 -2.38 -16.41 -9.67
N ASN A 232 -2.32 -17.73 -9.83
CA ASN A 232 -2.73 -18.40 -11.04
C ASN A 232 -4.26 -18.29 -11.17
N CYS A 233 -4.72 -17.76 -12.29
CA CYS A 233 -6.13 -17.69 -12.62
C CYS A 233 -6.56 -19.01 -13.26
N TYR A 234 -7.45 -19.76 -12.61
CA TYR A 234 -8.02 -20.99 -13.16
C TYR A 234 -9.41 -20.71 -13.74
N ALA A 235 -9.93 -21.65 -14.54
CA ALA A 235 -11.25 -21.54 -15.15
C ALA A 235 -12.39 -21.45 -14.10
N ASP A 236 -12.16 -22.03 -12.92
CA ASP A 236 -13.18 -22.21 -11.88
C ASP A 236 -13.04 -21.17 -10.75
N GLY A 237 -12.08 -20.24 -10.91
CA GLY A 237 -11.71 -19.23 -9.91
C GLY A 237 -10.20 -19.08 -9.77
N TRP A 238 -9.80 -18.30 -8.79
CA TRP A 238 -8.42 -18.10 -8.40
C TRP A 238 -8.09 -19.06 -7.26
N THR A 239 -7.00 -19.81 -7.36
CA THR A 239 -6.45 -20.50 -6.19
C THR A 239 -5.23 -19.72 -5.72
N LEU A 240 -5.10 -19.58 -4.40
CA LEU A 240 -3.81 -19.23 -3.82
C LEU A 240 -2.91 -20.43 -4.07
N SER A 241 -2.09 -20.38 -5.13
CA SER A 241 -1.38 -21.55 -5.66
C SER A 241 -0.34 -22.18 -4.72
N VAL A 242 -0.26 -21.75 -3.46
CA VAL A 242 0.78 -22.12 -2.51
C VAL A 242 0.25 -22.54 -1.13
N SER A 243 -1.01 -22.26 -0.77
CA SER A 243 -1.54 -22.78 0.50
C SER A 243 -2.14 -24.17 0.29
N SER A 244 -1.63 -25.13 1.06
CA SER A 244 -2.15 -26.49 1.21
C SER A 244 -3.62 -26.58 1.62
N ASP A 245 -4.24 -25.44 1.93
CA ASP A 245 -5.56 -25.34 2.56
C ASP A 245 -6.70 -25.14 1.55
N GLY A 246 -6.41 -25.13 0.24
CA GLY A 246 -7.44 -25.30 -0.79
C GLY A 246 -8.48 -24.17 -0.88
N PHE A 247 -8.15 -22.95 -0.43
CA PHE A 247 -9.03 -21.80 -0.60
C PHE A 247 -9.12 -21.41 -2.08
N LEU A 248 -10.14 -21.95 -2.74
CA LEU A 248 -10.62 -21.53 -4.05
C LEU A 248 -11.39 -20.22 -3.88
N TYR A 249 -10.77 -19.12 -4.29
CA TYR A 249 -11.43 -17.83 -4.39
C TYR A 249 -12.17 -17.76 -5.72
N SER A 250 -13.50 -17.60 -5.72
CA SER A 250 -14.29 -17.56 -6.96
C SER A 250 -14.58 -16.12 -7.40
N ALA A 251 -14.51 -15.88 -8.71
CA ALA A 251 -15.00 -14.64 -9.35
C ALA A 251 -16.45 -14.31 -9.05
N GLN A 252 -17.21 -15.31 -8.57
CA GLN A 252 -18.58 -15.13 -8.18
C GLN A 252 -18.78 -14.08 -7.09
N GLN A 253 -17.90 -13.97 -6.09
CA GLN A 253 -18.09 -12.98 -5.02
C GLN A 253 -17.85 -11.55 -5.51
N LEU A 254 -16.81 -11.35 -6.32
CA LEU A 254 -16.60 -10.09 -7.01
C LEU A 254 -17.77 -9.76 -7.94
N HIS A 255 -18.24 -10.72 -8.74
CA HIS A 255 -19.39 -10.50 -9.61
C HIS A 255 -20.66 -10.14 -8.83
N ARG A 256 -20.94 -10.82 -7.71
CA ARG A 256 -22.07 -10.45 -6.83
C ARG A 256 -21.89 -9.05 -6.27
N LEU A 257 -20.70 -8.67 -5.81
CA LEU A 257 -20.44 -7.30 -5.38
C LEU A 257 -20.72 -6.31 -6.52
N LEU A 258 -20.24 -6.57 -7.73
CA LEU A 258 -20.40 -5.65 -8.86
C LEU A 258 -21.83 -5.61 -9.43
N GLY A 259 -22.56 -6.73 -9.39
CA GLY A 259 -23.87 -6.87 -10.02
C GLY A 259 -25.07 -6.75 -9.07
N GLU A 260 -24.87 -7.04 -7.77
CA GLU A 260 -25.96 -7.13 -6.79
C GLU A 260 -25.84 -6.09 -5.65
N CYS A 261 -24.66 -5.49 -5.44
CA CYS A 261 -24.48 -4.51 -4.37
C CYS A 261 -25.15 -3.18 -4.72
N VAL A 262 -26.30 -2.90 -4.11
CA VAL A 262 -27.06 -1.66 -4.32
C VAL A 262 -26.30 -0.43 -3.80
N GLY A 263 -25.42 -0.62 -2.81
CA GLY A 263 -24.58 0.43 -2.23
C GLY A 263 -23.39 0.83 -3.12
N LEU A 264 -22.99 -0.03 -4.06
CA LEU A 264 -21.83 0.22 -4.92
C LEU A 264 -22.18 1.20 -6.04
N ARG A 265 -21.97 2.49 -5.79
CA ARG A 265 -22.23 3.55 -6.79
C ARG A 265 -21.06 3.81 -7.72
N HIS A 266 -19.83 3.70 -7.21
CA HIS A 266 -18.61 3.98 -7.98
C HIS A 266 -17.52 2.97 -7.61
N LEU A 267 -17.10 2.16 -8.58
CA LEU A 267 -15.85 1.41 -8.47
C LEU A 267 -14.71 2.32 -8.94
N ARG A 268 -13.83 2.79 -8.03
CA ARG A 268 -12.70 3.67 -8.43
C ARG A 268 -11.74 2.95 -9.34
N SER A 269 -11.32 1.78 -8.86
CA SER A 269 -10.17 1.07 -9.39
C SER A 269 -10.30 -0.38 -9.00
N LEU A 270 -10.27 -1.23 -10.02
CA LEU A 270 -10.15 -2.66 -9.89
C LEU A 270 -8.76 -3.03 -10.38
N LYS A 271 -7.80 -3.10 -9.45
CA LYS A 271 -6.40 -3.38 -9.77
C LYS A 271 -6.19 -4.87 -9.91
N ALA A 272 -6.65 -5.45 -11.02
CA ALA A 272 -6.66 -6.89 -11.20
C ALA A 272 -5.93 -7.29 -12.50
N PRO A 273 -4.91 -8.14 -12.42
CA PRO A 273 -4.06 -8.46 -13.57
C PRO A 273 -4.74 -9.31 -14.66
N TYR A 274 -5.86 -10.00 -14.36
CA TYR A 274 -6.39 -11.08 -15.23
C TYR A 274 -7.91 -11.08 -15.48
N LEU A 275 -8.61 -9.96 -15.31
CA LEU A 275 -10.09 -10.02 -15.26
C LEU A 275 -10.81 -10.29 -16.57
N LEU A 276 -10.28 -9.91 -17.74
CA LEU A 276 -11.12 -9.88 -18.94
C LEU A 276 -11.55 -11.28 -19.39
N ASP A 277 -10.65 -12.26 -19.38
CA ASP A 277 -10.96 -13.59 -19.91
C ASP A 277 -11.74 -14.47 -18.91
N HIS A 278 -11.60 -14.18 -17.60
CA HIS A 278 -12.15 -15.02 -16.53
C HIS A 278 -13.38 -14.43 -15.83
N MET A 279 -13.66 -13.13 -15.98
CA MET A 279 -14.95 -12.55 -15.55
C MET A 279 -16.07 -12.74 -16.57
N ASP A 280 -15.77 -13.31 -17.75
CA ASP A 280 -16.80 -13.67 -18.71
C ASP A 280 -17.55 -14.94 -18.26
N LEU A 281 -18.31 -14.79 -17.16
CA LEU A 281 -19.16 -15.83 -16.59
C LEU A 281 -20.19 -16.36 -17.59
N PHE A 282 -20.44 -15.63 -18.67
CA PHE A 282 -21.40 -15.97 -19.71
C PHE A 282 -20.71 -16.49 -21.00
N HIS A 283 -19.38 -16.65 -20.99
CA HIS A 283 -18.59 -17.13 -22.12
C HIS A 283 -18.87 -16.42 -23.46
N ARG A 284 -19.21 -15.13 -23.42
CA ARG A 284 -19.54 -14.29 -24.58
C ARG A 284 -18.37 -14.13 -25.57
N THR A 285 -17.14 -14.24 -25.07
CA THR A 285 -15.90 -14.14 -25.87
C THR A 285 -15.57 -15.42 -26.64
N GLY A 286 -16.39 -16.47 -26.52
CA GLY A 286 -16.42 -17.56 -27.49
C GLY A 286 -15.07 -18.26 -27.68
N GLY A 287 -14.46 -18.79 -26.61
CA GLY A 287 -13.53 -19.92 -26.67
C GLY A 287 -12.31 -19.81 -27.60
N LEU A 288 -11.87 -18.61 -27.99
CA LEU A 288 -10.88 -18.47 -29.06
C LEU A 288 -9.44 -18.90 -28.71
N ASN A 289 -9.10 -19.25 -27.46
CA ASN A 289 -7.72 -19.62 -27.11
C ASN A 289 -7.57 -20.65 -25.97
N ARG A 290 -8.41 -21.71 -25.90
CA ARG A 290 -8.29 -22.73 -24.83
C ARG A 290 -7.07 -23.67 -24.91
N THR A 291 -6.18 -23.54 -25.90
CA THR A 291 -5.03 -24.46 -26.09
C THR A 291 -3.64 -23.83 -26.01
N ARG A 292 -3.49 -22.53 -25.73
CA ARG A 292 -2.15 -22.02 -25.38
C ARG A 292 -1.82 -22.44 -23.95
N ARG A 293 -1.06 -23.53 -23.82
CA ARG A 293 -0.28 -23.86 -22.62
C ARG A 293 0.32 -22.56 -22.09
N VAL A 294 -0.08 -22.18 -20.89
CA VAL A 294 0.57 -21.15 -20.08
C VAL A 294 1.94 -21.70 -19.72
N GLY A 295 2.90 -21.55 -20.62
CA GLY A 295 4.31 -21.61 -20.28
C GLY A 295 4.61 -20.39 -19.43
N ASN A 296 5.28 -20.62 -18.29
CA ASN A 296 5.79 -19.61 -17.37
C ASN A 296 6.22 -18.33 -18.10
N LEU A 297 5.38 -17.31 -18.02
CA LEU A 297 5.69 -15.95 -18.47
C LEU A 297 5.56 -15.05 -17.24
N TYR A 298 6.71 -14.80 -16.60
CA TYR A 298 6.99 -13.58 -15.83
C TYR A 298 7.20 -12.39 -16.80
N PRO A 299 7.38 -11.14 -16.34
CA PRO A 299 6.44 -10.27 -15.64
C PRO A 299 6.28 -8.92 -16.38
N ASP A 300 6.38 -8.88 -17.71
CA ASP A 300 6.39 -7.61 -18.46
C ASP A 300 5.04 -7.19 -19.04
N SER A 301 3.93 -7.79 -18.59
CA SER A 301 2.60 -7.30 -18.98
C SER A 301 2.28 -6.02 -18.21
N PRO A 302 2.16 -4.85 -18.87
CA PRO A 302 1.77 -3.64 -18.19
C PRO A 302 0.39 -3.83 -17.59
N ALA A 303 0.23 -3.53 -16.31
CA ALA A 303 -1.07 -3.51 -15.66
C ALA A 303 -2.00 -2.57 -16.45
N VAL A 304 -3.06 -3.11 -17.04
CA VAL A 304 -4.10 -2.30 -17.68
C VAL A 304 -4.87 -1.61 -16.56
N LEU A 305 -4.49 -0.37 -16.26
CA LEU A 305 -5.29 0.54 -15.44
C LEU A 305 -6.55 0.88 -16.24
N ILE A 306 -7.63 0.15 -15.98
CA ILE A 306 -8.96 0.58 -16.41
C ILE A 306 -9.33 1.76 -15.52
N GLN A 307 -9.06 2.98 -15.98
CA GLN A 307 -9.72 4.16 -15.43
C GLN A 307 -11.17 4.14 -15.93
N PRO A 308 -12.18 4.11 -15.04
CA PRO A 308 -13.54 4.29 -15.48
C PRO A 308 -13.66 5.70 -16.06
N VAL A 309 -14.06 5.78 -17.34
CA VAL A 309 -14.54 7.04 -17.93
C VAL A 309 -15.93 7.27 -17.36
N ILE A 310 -16.05 8.26 -16.47
CA ILE A 310 -17.31 8.89 -16.07
C ILE A 310 -17.14 10.39 -16.24
#